data_AF-A0A4Y8VHR1-F1
#
_entry.id   AF-A0A4Y8VHR1-F1
#
_cell.length_a   1.000
_cell.length_b   1.000
_cell.length_c   1.000
_cell.angle_alpha   90.00
_cell.angle_beta   90.00
_cell.angle_gamma   90.00
#
_symmetry.space_group_name_H-M   'P 1'
#
loop_
_entity.id
_entity.type
_entity.pdbx_description
1 polymer ?
#
loop_
_entity_poly.entity_id
_entity_poly.type
_entity_poly.pdbx_seq_one_letter_code
_entity_poly.pdbx_strand_id
1 'polypeptide(L)'
;MRLHEFILQRTEQILSAWESFARTVETALPPMNAKGLRNHSEHILRTVAQDMQTHQTESQQITKSLGQGPMAEGDSPAQTHAMTRFVAGFSMDQMVSEYRALRSSVLRLWLAEHRVDDQHDVQDIIRFNEAIDQALVESIATYGEAVENTRQTVLGLLGHDLRSALGAVLMASDLLRKNTNMTDRDLKLAEQINASVRRANQMVEDFESPRVS
;
A
#
# COMPACT_ATOMS: atom_id res chain seq x y z
N MET A 1 -0.80 -18.79 30.51
CA MET A 1 -0.09 -17.49 30.32
C MET A 1 -0.96 -16.64 29.41
N ARG A 2 -1.15 -15.35 29.73
CA ARG A 2 -2.00 -14.47 28.90
C ARG A 2 -1.37 -14.31 27.51
N LEU A 3 -2.19 -14.08 26.49
CA LEU A 3 -1.73 -14.06 25.10
C LEU A 3 -0.75 -12.91 24.81
N HIS A 4 -0.95 -11.73 25.42
CA HIS A 4 -0.02 -10.62 25.27
C HIS A 4 1.37 -10.92 25.86
N GLU A 5 1.44 -11.63 26.99
CA GLU A 5 2.71 -12.10 27.59
C GLU A 5 3.38 -13.13 26.69
N PHE A 6 2.59 -14.07 26.13
CA PHE A 6 3.08 -15.05 25.18
C PHE A 6 3.75 -14.38 23.97
N ILE A 7 3.10 -13.38 23.36
CA ILE A 7 3.62 -12.67 22.19
C ILE A 7 4.99 -12.05 22.50
N LEU A 8 5.15 -11.43 23.67
CA LEU A 8 6.39 -10.79 24.09
C LEU A 8 7.49 -11.81 24.44
N GLN A 9 7.14 -12.95 25.06
CA GLN A 9 8.10 -13.98 25.44
C GLN A 9 8.52 -14.90 24.29
N ARG A 10 7.67 -15.06 23.27
CA ARG A 10 7.89 -15.95 22.11
C ARG A 10 8.08 -15.19 20.81
N THR A 11 8.45 -13.91 20.88
CA THR A 11 8.63 -13.02 19.71
C THR A 11 9.52 -13.65 18.64
N GLU A 12 10.69 -14.21 19.00
CA GLU A 12 11.58 -14.84 18.02
C GLU A 12 10.97 -16.04 17.29
N GLN A 13 10.22 -16.88 18.00
CA GLN A 13 9.55 -18.03 17.41
C GLN A 13 8.46 -17.58 16.43
N ILE A 14 7.71 -16.53 16.80
CA ILE A 14 6.68 -15.93 15.95
C ILE A 14 7.32 -15.28 14.71
N LEU A 15 8.42 -14.53 14.88
CA LEU A 15 9.15 -13.89 13.78
C LEU A 15 9.77 -14.91 12.82
N SER A 16 10.23 -16.05 13.34
CA SER A 16 10.73 -17.15 12.51
C SER A 16 9.60 -17.77 11.66
N ALA A 17 8.40 -17.93 12.24
CA ALA A 17 7.23 -18.40 11.49
C ALA A 17 6.80 -17.39 10.43
N TRP A 18 6.77 -16.10 10.77
CA TRP A 18 6.54 -15.00 9.83
C TRP A 18 7.52 -15.02 8.67
N GLU A 19 8.83 -15.08 8.96
CA GLU A 19 9.86 -15.09 7.93
C GLU A 19 9.70 -16.30 6.99
N SER A 20 9.40 -17.48 7.56
CA SER A 20 9.20 -18.69 6.78
C SER A 20 8.04 -18.55 5.79
N PHE A 21 6.94 -17.91 6.21
CA PHE A 21 5.83 -17.57 5.32
C PHE A 21 6.22 -16.49 4.29
N ALA A 22 6.86 -15.40 4.72
CA ALA A 22 7.21 -14.31 3.84
C ALA A 22 8.17 -14.75 2.72
N ARG A 23 9.02 -15.75 2.97
CA ARG A 23 9.88 -16.39 1.96
C ARG A 23 9.13 -17.16 0.87
N THR A 24 7.88 -17.56 1.11
CA THR A 24 7.08 -18.28 0.11
C THR A 24 6.32 -17.34 -0.82
N VAL A 25 6.40 -16.03 -0.59
CA VAL A 25 5.72 -15.02 -1.40
C VAL A 25 6.59 -14.62 -2.58
N GLU A 26 6.07 -14.76 -3.80
CA GLU A 26 6.74 -14.32 -5.03
C GLU A 26 6.51 -12.83 -5.29
N THR A 27 7.56 -12.03 -5.37
CA THR A 27 7.48 -10.57 -5.60
C THR A 27 7.96 -10.18 -6.98
N ALA A 28 7.52 -9.01 -7.47
CA ALA A 28 8.00 -8.47 -8.76
C ALA A 28 9.47 -8.02 -8.71
N LEU A 29 9.99 -7.72 -7.51
CA LEU A 29 11.38 -7.33 -7.27
C LEU A 29 12.18 -8.50 -6.68
N PRO A 30 13.53 -8.42 -6.69
CA PRO A 30 14.39 -9.45 -6.11
C PRO A 30 14.03 -9.77 -4.64
N PRO A 31 14.20 -11.03 -4.21
CA PRO A 31 13.80 -11.47 -2.88
C PRO A 31 14.58 -10.74 -1.79
N MET A 32 13.86 -10.34 -0.74
CA MET A 32 14.46 -9.68 0.42
C MET A 32 15.25 -10.67 1.27
N ASN A 33 16.30 -10.18 1.95
CA ASN A 33 17.01 -10.95 2.97
C ASN A 33 16.19 -11.09 4.26
N ALA A 34 16.65 -11.92 5.20
CA ALA A 34 15.93 -12.17 6.47
C ALA A 34 15.61 -10.87 7.24
N LYS A 35 16.57 -9.93 7.29
CA LYS A 35 16.38 -8.63 7.94
C LYS A 35 15.26 -7.81 7.28
N GLY A 36 15.21 -7.80 5.95
CA GLY A 36 14.15 -7.13 5.18
C GLY A 36 12.78 -7.80 5.32
N LEU A 37 12.74 -9.12 5.49
CA LEU A 37 11.50 -9.86 5.72
C LEU A 37 10.96 -9.67 7.14
N ARG A 38 11.83 -9.65 8.16
CA ARG A 38 11.44 -9.45 9.57
C ARG A 38 11.23 -7.99 9.98
N ASN A 39 11.88 -7.06 9.29
CA ASN A 39 11.75 -5.60 9.37
C ASN A 39 10.99 -5.06 10.61
N HIS A 40 9.79 -4.48 10.41
CA HIS A 40 8.97 -3.89 11.48
C HIS A 40 8.05 -4.91 12.14
N SER A 41 8.12 -6.19 11.80
CA SER A 41 7.24 -7.24 12.32
C SER A 41 7.35 -7.37 13.84
N GLU A 42 8.54 -7.17 14.41
CA GLU A 42 8.72 -7.15 15.87
C GLU A 42 7.99 -5.97 16.51
N HIS A 43 8.12 -4.77 15.93
CA HIS A 43 7.46 -3.57 16.42
C HIS A 43 5.93 -3.71 16.34
N ILE A 44 5.41 -4.29 15.26
CA ILE A 44 3.98 -4.62 15.13
C ILE A 44 3.54 -5.53 16.28
N LEU A 45 4.29 -6.61 16.56
CA LEU A 45 3.95 -7.54 17.64
C LEU A 45 3.96 -6.87 19.02
N ARG A 46 4.92 -5.97 19.26
CA ARG A 46 4.98 -5.19 20.51
C ARG A 46 3.80 -4.23 20.63
N THR A 47 3.45 -3.52 19.56
CA THR A 47 2.27 -2.63 19.53
C THR A 47 0.99 -3.42 19.78
N VAL A 48 0.84 -4.59 19.15
CA VAL A 48 -0.32 -5.48 19.38
C VAL A 48 -0.39 -5.93 20.84
N ALA A 49 0.71 -6.42 21.41
CA ALA A 49 0.73 -6.86 22.81
C ALA A 49 0.49 -5.72 23.81
N GLN A 50 0.93 -4.50 23.50
CA GLN A 50 0.64 -3.31 24.30
C GLN A 50 -0.83 -2.90 24.20
N ASP A 51 -1.40 -2.90 22.99
CA ASP A 51 -2.80 -2.57 22.77
C ASP A 51 -3.75 -3.54 23.49
N MET A 52 -3.43 -4.84 23.50
CA MET A 52 -4.21 -5.85 24.22
C MET A 52 -4.35 -5.55 25.72
N GLN A 53 -3.37 -4.85 26.30
CA GLN A 53 -3.37 -4.46 27.72
C GLN A 53 -4.11 -3.14 27.97
N THR A 54 -4.48 -2.40 26.93
CA THR A 54 -5.23 -1.14 27.09
C THR A 54 -6.65 -1.44 27.55
N HIS A 55 -7.11 -0.67 28.54
CA HIS A 55 -8.50 -0.71 28.95
C HIS A 55 -9.39 -0.11 27.85
N GLN A 56 -10.44 -0.83 27.47
CA GLN A 56 -11.42 -0.38 26.50
C GLN A 56 -12.85 -0.65 26.98
N THR A 57 -13.73 0.32 26.82
CA THR A 57 -15.17 0.13 27.02
C THR A 57 -15.75 -0.78 25.92
N GLU A 58 -16.93 -1.34 26.15
CA GLU A 58 -17.63 -2.14 25.14
C GLU A 58 -17.83 -1.37 23.82
N SER A 59 -18.20 -0.08 23.91
CA SER A 59 -18.31 0.77 22.73
C SER A 59 -16.98 0.93 21.98
N GLN A 60 -15.86 1.07 22.69
CA GLN A 60 -14.54 1.19 22.07
C GLN A 60 -14.13 -0.13 21.38
N GLN A 61 -14.42 -1.27 22.00
CA GLN A 61 -14.19 -2.60 21.41
C GLN A 61 -15.00 -2.77 20.12
N ILE A 62 -16.30 -2.45 20.15
CA ILE A 62 -17.17 -2.51 18.96
C ILE A 62 -16.63 -1.62 17.84
N THR A 63 -16.37 -0.34 18.13
CA THR A 63 -15.80 0.60 17.15
C THR A 63 -14.50 0.06 16.54
N LYS A 64 -13.61 -0.50 17.37
CA LYS A 64 -12.35 -1.07 16.90
C LYS A 64 -12.54 -2.32 16.04
N SER A 65 -13.47 -3.21 16.41
CA SER A 65 -13.83 -4.40 15.64
C SER A 65 -14.41 -4.07 14.25
N LEU A 66 -14.96 -2.87 14.08
CA LEU A 66 -15.45 -2.35 12.80
C LEU A 66 -14.36 -1.64 11.99
N GLY A 67 -13.10 -1.64 12.46
CA GLY A 67 -11.98 -0.93 11.82
C GLY A 67 -12.04 0.59 11.97
N GLN A 68 -12.83 1.11 12.91
CA GLN A 68 -13.04 2.55 13.16
C GLN A 68 -12.32 3.02 14.42
N GLY A 69 -11.34 2.25 14.90
CA GLY A 69 -10.54 2.59 16.07
C GLY A 69 -9.72 3.86 15.86
N PRO A 70 -9.24 4.48 16.95
CA PRO A 70 -8.36 5.64 16.86
C PRO A 70 -7.11 5.30 16.05
N MET A 71 -6.73 6.17 15.12
CA MET A 71 -5.46 6.05 14.41
C MET A 71 -4.30 6.46 15.33
N ALA A 72 -3.15 5.81 15.19
CA ALA A 72 -1.95 6.18 15.93
C ALA A 72 -1.53 7.63 15.62
N GLU A 73 -1.00 8.32 16.63
CA GLU A 73 -0.34 9.61 16.42
C GLU A 73 1.04 9.39 15.79
N GLY A 74 1.21 9.81 14.53
CA GLY A 74 2.45 9.62 13.76
C GLY A 74 2.52 8.26 13.04
N ASP A 75 3.67 7.99 12.42
CA ASP A 75 3.87 6.76 11.65
C ASP A 75 3.91 5.53 12.57
N SER A 76 2.89 4.68 12.48
CA SER A 76 2.82 3.41 13.18
C SER A 76 3.75 2.38 12.53
N PRO A 77 4.23 1.37 13.29
CA PRO A 77 4.99 0.26 12.72
C PRO A 77 4.28 -0.45 11.56
N ALA A 78 2.95 -0.47 11.57
CA ALA A 78 2.13 -1.05 10.51
C ALA A 78 2.20 -0.21 9.23
N GLN A 79 2.13 1.11 9.35
CA GLN A 79 2.29 2.04 8.23
C GLN A 79 3.71 1.95 7.62
N THR A 80 4.74 1.91 8.45
CA THR A 80 6.13 1.74 7.97
C THR A 80 6.34 0.38 7.30
N HIS A 81 5.73 -0.69 7.82
CA HIS A 81 5.73 -2.01 7.20
C HIS A 81 5.08 -1.97 5.81
N ALA A 82 3.89 -1.38 5.70
CA ALA A 82 3.16 -1.23 4.44
C ALA A 82 3.99 -0.51 3.38
N MET A 83 4.60 0.63 3.74
CA MET A 83 5.48 1.38 2.83
C MET A 83 6.71 0.55 2.41
N THR A 84 7.31 -0.19 3.35
CA THR A 84 8.45 -1.06 3.00
C THR A 84 8.06 -2.13 2.00
N ARG A 85 6.88 -2.75 2.18
CA ARG A 85 6.36 -3.79 1.27
C ARG A 85 5.99 -3.21 -0.09
N PHE A 86 5.39 -2.03 -0.13
CA PHE A 86 5.12 -1.30 -1.37
C PHE A 86 6.41 -1.06 -2.18
N VAL A 87 7.45 -0.50 -1.54
CA VAL A 87 8.75 -0.24 -2.20
C VAL A 87 9.46 -1.55 -2.61
N ALA A 88 9.25 -2.63 -1.86
CA ALA A 88 9.76 -3.96 -2.18
C ALA A 88 8.93 -4.71 -3.25
N GLY A 89 7.90 -4.09 -3.83
CA GLY A 89 7.12 -4.67 -4.93
C GLY A 89 6.18 -5.80 -4.52
N PHE A 90 5.80 -5.86 -3.24
CA PHE A 90 4.71 -6.72 -2.79
C PHE A 90 3.39 -6.13 -3.26
N SER A 91 2.42 -6.98 -3.64
CA SER A 91 1.04 -6.53 -3.81
C SER A 91 0.34 -6.33 -2.48
N MET A 92 -0.79 -5.59 -2.49
CA MET A 92 -1.65 -5.45 -1.32
C MET A 92 -2.11 -6.82 -0.79
N ASP A 93 -2.51 -7.74 -1.67
CA ASP A 93 -2.95 -9.09 -1.28
C ASP A 93 -1.83 -9.89 -0.58
N GLN A 94 -0.59 -9.72 -1.02
CA GLN A 94 0.57 -10.36 -0.40
C GLN A 94 0.84 -9.79 0.99
N MET A 95 0.82 -8.47 1.15
CA MET A 95 0.95 -7.81 2.45
C MET A 95 -0.17 -8.26 3.42
N VAL A 96 -1.43 -8.28 2.96
CA VAL A 96 -2.57 -8.76 3.76
C VAL A 96 -2.37 -10.23 4.15
N SER A 97 -1.79 -11.04 3.27
CA SER A 97 -1.51 -12.45 3.55
C SER A 97 -0.47 -12.64 4.67
N GLU A 98 0.50 -11.73 4.82
CA GLU A 98 1.44 -11.77 5.96
C GLU A 98 0.72 -11.63 7.30
N TYR A 99 -0.23 -10.68 7.42
CA TYR A 99 -1.04 -10.52 8.64
C TYR A 99 -1.91 -11.75 8.93
N ARG A 100 -2.50 -12.36 7.90
CA ARG A 100 -3.28 -13.61 8.06
C ARG A 100 -2.40 -14.76 8.58
N ALA A 101 -1.20 -14.91 8.01
CA ALA A 101 -0.23 -15.91 8.43
C ALA A 101 0.26 -15.65 9.86
N LEU A 102 0.48 -14.40 10.24
CA LEU A 102 0.87 -14.00 11.59
C LEU A 102 -0.19 -14.38 12.62
N ARG A 103 -1.43 -13.94 12.41
CA ARG A 103 -2.55 -14.23 13.30
C ARG A 103 -2.69 -15.72 13.53
N SER A 104 -2.65 -16.51 12.45
CA SER A 104 -2.68 -17.97 12.53
C SER A 104 -1.51 -18.54 13.32
N SER A 105 -0.29 -18.05 13.08
CA SER A 105 0.93 -18.53 13.75
C SER A 105 0.91 -18.23 15.25
N VAL A 106 0.57 -17.01 15.64
CA VAL A 106 0.48 -16.61 17.06
C VAL A 106 -0.53 -17.50 17.80
N LEU A 107 -1.76 -17.62 17.28
CA LEU A 107 -2.81 -18.40 17.95
C LEU A 107 -2.45 -19.88 18.00
N ARG A 108 -1.91 -20.47 16.92
CA ARG A 108 -1.49 -21.88 16.92
C ARG A 108 -0.37 -22.17 17.91
N LEU A 109 0.63 -21.30 17.99
CA LEU A 109 1.74 -21.48 18.93
C LEU A 109 1.29 -21.30 20.38
N TRP A 110 0.42 -20.33 20.65
CA TRP A 110 -0.13 -20.12 21.99
C TRP A 110 -0.99 -21.31 22.46
N LEU A 111 -1.90 -21.80 21.62
CA LEU A 111 -2.77 -22.93 21.91
C LEU A 111 -2.03 -24.28 22.03
N ALA A 112 -0.80 -24.38 21.49
CA ALA A 112 0.03 -25.56 21.67
C ALA A 112 0.64 -25.65 23.07
N GLU A 113 0.87 -24.50 23.72
CA GLU A 113 1.47 -24.40 25.06
C GLU A 113 0.43 -24.10 26.16
N HIS A 114 -0.79 -23.71 25.80
CA HIS A 114 -1.84 -23.26 26.72
C HIS A 114 -3.19 -23.91 26.37
N ARG A 115 -3.89 -24.46 27.38
CA ARG A 115 -5.27 -24.95 27.22
C ARG A 115 -6.23 -23.80 27.49
N VAL A 116 -7.14 -23.56 26.55
CA VAL A 116 -8.20 -22.55 26.68
C VAL A 116 -9.27 -23.09 27.61
N ASP A 117 -9.22 -22.69 28.87
CA ASP A 117 -10.15 -23.17 29.90
C ASP A 117 -10.90 -22.01 30.58
N ASP A 118 -10.46 -20.75 30.41
CA ASP A 118 -11.02 -19.58 31.11
C ASP A 118 -11.66 -18.55 30.17
N GLN A 119 -12.68 -17.82 30.66
CA GLN A 119 -13.31 -16.70 29.94
C GLN A 119 -12.29 -15.62 29.52
N HIS A 120 -11.22 -15.46 30.30
CA HIS A 120 -10.13 -14.54 30.02
C HIS A 120 -9.34 -14.90 28.76
N ASP A 121 -9.27 -16.18 28.38
CA ASP A 121 -8.57 -16.62 27.17
C ASP A 121 -9.35 -16.22 25.92
N VAL A 122 -10.68 -16.32 25.95
CA VAL A 122 -11.55 -15.85 24.86
C VAL A 122 -11.43 -14.34 24.69
N GLN A 123 -11.42 -13.60 25.79
CA GLN A 123 -11.20 -12.15 25.76
C GLN A 123 -9.84 -11.80 25.16
N ASP A 124 -8.77 -12.50 25.52
CA ASP A 124 -7.44 -12.30 24.92
C ASP A 124 -7.44 -12.52 23.40
N ILE A 125 -8.16 -13.52 22.89
CA ILE A 125 -8.30 -13.76 21.45
C ILE A 125 -9.04 -12.60 20.76
N ILE A 126 -10.13 -12.11 21.36
CA ILE A 126 -10.90 -10.98 20.83
C ILE A 126 -10.00 -9.74 20.74
N ARG A 127 -9.33 -9.39 21.84
CA ARG A 127 -8.41 -8.25 21.92
C ARG A 127 -7.26 -8.36 20.93
N PHE A 128 -6.73 -9.55 20.74
CA PHE A 128 -5.68 -9.80 19.74
C PHE A 128 -6.17 -9.57 18.30
N ASN A 129 -7.36 -10.06 17.97
CA ASN A 129 -7.94 -9.87 16.64
C ASN A 129 -8.17 -8.38 16.36
N GLU A 130 -8.75 -7.64 17.31
CA GLU A 130 -8.95 -6.19 17.19
C GLU A 130 -7.64 -5.44 16.95
N ALA A 131 -6.56 -5.81 17.67
CA ALA A 131 -5.25 -5.21 17.52
C ALA A 131 -4.60 -5.51 16.15
N ILE A 132 -4.76 -6.74 15.64
CA ILE A 132 -4.29 -7.11 14.30
C ILE A 132 -5.09 -6.40 13.22
N ASP A 133 -6.41 -6.33 13.35
CA ASP A 133 -7.28 -5.68 12.35
C ASP A 133 -7.02 -4.17 12.29
N GLN A 134 -6.71 -3.53 13.42
CA GLN A 134 -6.23 -2.14 13.46
C GLN A 134 -4.94 -1.96 12.64
N ALA A 135 -3.92 -2.78 12.90
CA ALA A 135 -2.65 -2.72 12.15
C ALA A 135 -2.86 -2.98 10.65
N LEU A 136 -3.79 -3.87 10.31
CA LEU A 136 -4.14 -4.18 8.92
C LEU A 136 -4.81 -2.99 8.21
N VAL A 137 -5.78 -2.33 8.86
CA VAL A 137 -6.47 -1.14 8.33
C VAL A 137 -5.49 0.00 8.08
N GLU A 138 -4.60 0.27 9.05
CA GLU A 138 -3.54 1.28 8.89
C GLU A 138 -2.63 0.95 7.71
N SER A 139 -2.23 -0.32 7.58
CA SER A 139 -1.38 -0.78 6.47
C SER A 139 -2.07 -0.62 5.11
N ILE A 140 -3.35 -0.96 5.01
CA ILE A 140 -4.14 -0.84 3.77
C ILE A 140 -4.28 0.62 3.36
N ALA A 141 -4.59 1.51 4.31
CA ALA A 141 -4.73 2.94 4.06
C ALA A 141 -3.40 3.52 3.52
N THR A 142 -2.29 3.28 4.23
CA THR A 142 -0.96 3.76 3.81
C THR A 142 -0.52 3.18 2.47
N TYR A 143 -0.76 1.89 2.22
CA TYR A 143 -0.45 1.28 0.92
C TYR A 143 -1.30 1.90 -0.20
N GLY A 144 -2.59 2.10 0.03
CA GLY A 144 -3.51 2.73 -0.93
C GLY A 144 -3.08 4.14 -1.30
N GLU A 145 -2.73 4.96 -0.30
CA GLU A 145 -2.17 6.30 -0.52
C GLU A 145 -0.87 6.26 -1.32
N ALA A 146 0.03 5.30 -1.05
CA ALA A 146 1.27 5.14 -1.81
C ALA A 146 1.01 4.81 -3.29
N VAL A 147 0.02 3.95 -3.58
CA VAL A 147 -0.41 3.62 -4.94
C VAL A 147 -0.97 4.86 -5.65
N GLU A 148 -1.90 5.58 -5.01
CA GLU A 148 -2.52 6.78 -5.59
C GLU A 148 -1.50 7.89 -5.85
N ASN A 149 -0.58 8.13 -4.91
CA ASN A 149 0.50 9.09 -5.07
C ASN A 149 1.44 8.73 -6.21
N THR A 150 1.79 7.44 -6.35
CA THR A 150 2.61 6.95 -7.45
C THR A 150 1.87 7.12 -8.78
N ARG A 151 0.57 6.79 -8.84
CA ARG A 151 -0.26 6.99 -10.03
C ARG A 151 -0.27 8.47 -10.43
N GLN A 152 -0.54 9.38 -9.48
CA GLN A 152 -0.60 10.81 -9.75
C GLN A 152 0.74 11.37 -10.24
N THR A 153 1.84 10.90 -9.65
CA THR A 153 3.19 11.31 -10.05
C THR A 153 3.51 10.85 -11.48
N VAL A 154 3.24 9.58 -11.80
CA VAL A 154 3.49 9.02 -13.14
C VAL A 154 2.63 9.72 -14.19
N LEU A 155 1.34 9.96 -13.89
CA LEU A 155 0.44 10.68 -14.80
C LEU A 155 0.91 12.11 -15.03
N GLY A 156 1.32 12.84 -13.99
CA GLY A 156 1.82 14.20 -14.11
C GLY A 156 3.12 14.30 -14.92
N LEU A 157 4.06 13.37 -14.70
CA LEU A 157 5.31 13.32 -15.47
C LEU A 157 5.06 13.00 -16.95
N LEU A 158 4.25 11.98 -17.24
CA LEU A 158 3.93 11.61 -18.62
C LEU A 158 3.17 12.72 -19.35
N GLY A 159 2.19 13.33 -18.68
CA GLY A 159 1.41 14.42 -19.25
C GLY A 159 2.24 15.67 -19.52
N HIS A 160 3.18 16.03 -18.63
CA HIS A 160 4.17 17.07 -18.88
C HIS A 160 5.03 16.79 -20.12
N ASP A 161 5.62 15.59 -20.21
CA ASP A 161 6.54 15.23 -21.28
C ASP A 161 5.82 15.16 -22.65
N LEU A 162 4.60 14.61 -22.67
CA LEU A 162 3.77 14.57 -23.87
C LEU A 162 3.39 15.99 -24.33
N ARG A 163 2.96 16.86 -23.41
CA ARG A 163 2.59 18.24 -23.73
C ARG A 163 3.77 19.03 -24.29
N SER A 164 4.97 18.84 -23.74
CA SER A 164 6.20 19.48 -24.24
C SER A 164 6.53 19.02 -25.67
N ALA A 165 6.53 17.70 -25.90
CA ALA A 165 6.80 17.13 -27.22
C ALA A 165 5.76 17.56 -28.27
N LEU A 166 4.47 17.49 -27.92
CA LEU A 166 3.37 17.92 -28.80
C LEU A 166 3.41 19.43 -29.06
N GLY A 167 3.76 20.24 -28.06
CA GLY A 167 3.98 21.68 -28.22
C GLY A 167 5.06 22.00 -29.23
N ALA A 168 6.20 21.29 -29.19
CA ALA A 168 7.28 21.44 -30.16
C ALA A 168 6.83 21.06 -31.59
N VAL A 169 6.10 19.96 -31.75
CA VAL A 169 5.55 19.56 -33.07
C VAL A 169 4.53 20.58 -33.56
N LEU A 170 3.68 21.12 -32.68
CA LEU A 170 2.70 22.14 -33.04
C LEU A 170 3.40 23.40 -33.57
N MET A 171 4.42 23.89 -32.85
CA MET A 171 5.23 25.04 -33.27
C MET A 171 5.92 24.79 -34.61
N ALA A 172 6.54 23.62 -34.81
CA ALA A 172 7.18 23.26 -36.07
C ALA A 172 6.17 23.22 -37.22
N SER A 173 4.97 22.67 -37.01
CA SER A 173 3.90 22.63 -38.02
C SER A 173 3.40 24.04 -38.36
N ASP A 174 3.28 24.94 -37.38
CA ASP A 174 2.88 26.34 -37.61
C ASP A 174 3.95 27.13 -38.36
N LEU A 175 5.24 26.85 -38.12
CA LEU A 175 6.34 27.43 -38.89
C LEU A 175 6.33 26.96 -40.35
N LEU A 176 6.06 25.67 -40.60
CA LEU A 176 5.92 25.14 -41.97
C LEU A 176 4.77 25.81 -42.72
N ARG A 177 3.61 26.00 -42.07
CA ARG A 177 2.46 26.68 -42.68
C ARG A 177 2.72 28.14 -43.04
N LYS A 178 3.63 28.81 -42.34
CA LYS A 178 4.01 30.20 -42.61
C LYS A 178 5.10 30.34 -43.68
N ASN A 179 5.70 29.23 -44.13
CA ASN A 179 6.74 29.26 -45.15
C ASN A 179 6.14 29.43 -46.55
N THR A 180 6.48 30.53 -47.22
CA THR A 180 5.97 30.90 -48.54
C THR A 180 6.47 30.01 -49.69
N ASN A 181 7.47 29.15 -49.42
CA ASN A 181 8.09 28.27 -50.43
C ASN A 181 7.53 26.83 -50.40
N MET A 182 6.46 26.56 -49.64
CA MET A 182 5.83 25.24 -49.56
C MET A 182 4.91 24.96 -50.76
N THR A 183 4.80 23.70 -51.18
CA THR A 183 3.78 23.29 -52.15
C THR A 183 2.41 23.14 -51.48
N ASP A 184 1.32 23.16 -52.26
CA ASP A 184 -0.04 22.89 -51.75
C ASP A 184 -0.16 21.54 -51.04
N ARG A 185 0.62 20.54 -51.48
CA ARG A 185 0.67 19.22 -50.86
C ARG A 185 1.29 19.30 -49.47
N ASP A 186 2.37 20.05 -49.32
CA ASP A 186 3.07 20.21 -48.05
C ASP A 186 2.24 20.99 -47.03
N LEU A 187 1.52 22.01 -47.49
CA LEU A 187 0.57 22.77 -46.66
C LEU A 187 -0.53 21.87 -46.09
N LYS A 188 -1.14 20.99 -46.91
CA LYS A 188 -2.14 20.03 -46.46
C LYS A 188 -1.59 19.05 -45.43
N LEU A 189 -0.35 18.57 -45.61
CA LEU A 189 0.31 17.70 -44.63
C LEU A 189 0.56 18.44 -43.31
N ALA A 190 1.02 19.69 -43.36
CA ALA A 190 1.23 20.50 -42.17
C ALA A 190 -0.08 20.79 -41.39
N GLU A 191 -1.19 21.05 -42.10
CA GLU A 191 -2.51 21.17 -41.50
C GLU A 191 -2.98 19.88 -40.81
N GLN A 192 -2.77 18.73 -41.47
CA GLN A 192 -3.11 17.43 -40.91
C GLN A 192 -2.27 17.10 -39.65
N ILE A 193 -0.99 17.44 -39.65
CA ILE A 193 -0.12 17.33 -38.47
C ILE A 193 -0.67 18.21 -37.34
N ASN A 194 -0.96 19.49 -37.63
CA ASN A 194 -1.47 20.44 -36.63
C ASN A 194 -2.78 19.95 -35.99
N ALA A 195 -3.74 19.52 -36.82
CA ALA A 195 -5.02 18.98 -36.36
C ALA A 195 -4.83 17.72 -35.49
N SER A 196 -3.88 16.85 -35.86
CA SER A 196 -3.60 15.62 -35.11
C SER A 196 -2.94 15.91 -33.76
N VAL A 197 -1.98 16.82 -33.72
CA VAL A 197 -1.29 17.25 -32.49
C VAL A 197 -2.26 17.96 -31.53
N ARG A 198 -3.17 18.80 -32.05
CA ARG A 198 -4.22 19.41 -31.22
C ARG A 198 -5.15 18.38 -30.59
N ARG A 199 -5.56 17.36 -31.35
CA ARG A 199 -6.34 16.24 -30.80
C ARG A 199 -5.56 15.47 -29.75
N ALA A 200 -4.28 15.18 -29.98
CA ALA A 200 -3.44 14.50 -29.01
C ALA A 200 -3.27 15.31 -27.71
N ASN A 201 -3.10 16.64 -27.79
CA ASN A 201 -3.08 17.50 -26.61
C ASN A 201 -4.39 17.45 -25.83
N GLN A 202 -5.54 17.48 -26.51
CA GLN A 202 -6.84 17.35 -25.84
C GLN A 202 -6.98 16.00 -25.13
N MET A 203 -6.53 14.90 -25.75
CA MET A 203 -6.54 13.58 -25.12
C MET A 203 -5.67 13.53 -23.87
N VAL A 204 -4.52 14.20 -23.86
CA VAL A 204 -3.65 14.30 -22.66
C VAL A 204 -4.33 15.09 -21.54
N GLU A 205 -5.00 16.20 -21.87
CA GLU A 205 -5.77 16.98 -20.89
C GLU A 205 -6.93 16.17 -20.29
N ASP A 206 -7.68 15.46 -21.13
CA ASP A 206 -8.80 14.61 -20.69
C ASP A 206 -8.31 13.43 -19.83
N PHE A 207 -7.09 12.93 -20.08
CA PHE A 207 -6.47 11.84 -19.35
C PHE A 207 -5.94 12.26 -17.96
N GLU A 208 -5.42 13.48 -17.82
CA GLU A 208 -4.96 14.04 -16.53
C GLU A 208 -6.13 14.44 -15.60
N SER A 209 -7.31 14.75 -16.17
CA SER A 209 -8.51 15.16 -15.43
C SER A 209 -9.72 14.33 -15.87
N PRO A 210 -9.81 13.04 -15.48
CA PRO A 210 -10.96 12.23 -15.80
C PRO A 210 -12.19 12.90 -15.19
N ARG A 211 -13.12 13.34 -16.06
CA ARG A 211 -14.41 13.87 -15.61
C ARG A 211 -15.08 12.76 -14.80
N VAL A 212 -15.24 13.00 -13.50
CA VAL A 212 -16.04 12.13 -12.65
C VAL A 212 -17.48 12.23 -13.17
N SER A 213 -17.93 11.18 -13.86
CA SER A 213 -19.31 10.99 -14.31
C SER A 213 -20.15 10.35 -13.22
#